data_AF-A0A959X3Q8-F1
#
_entry.id   AF-A0A959X3Q8-F1
#
_cell.length_a   1.000
_cell.length_b   1.000
_cell.length_c   1.000
_cell.angle_alpha   90.00
_cell.angle_beta   90.00
_cell.angle_gamma   90.00
#
_symmetry.space_group_name_H-M   'P 1'
#
loop_
_entity.id
_entity.type
_entity.pdbx_description
1 polymer ?
#
loop_
_entity_poly.entity_id
_entity_poly.type
_entity_poly.pdbx_seq_one_letter_code
_entity_poly.pdbx_strand_id
1 'polypeptide(L)'
;MARSFLKRVLKQAKPQPAAPPVEEPPAEPVTRETTLLPVEILADNLRTVTAALAAEGVASWLVSDETAIRGVVGIMADDRDRLVPALARLAEEGYWVRLPNKVRPEAELATFDLAELVTLSPVLVLFRRYTVPGSTLLIRGDYSCEVELWEQRTIDGVDQVVAPRENRAAKTLSAEAFTLVPTTWHGVEAVTPRILLDRMLDDIAFPIDVVYTWVDGADPEWRLRRERAAAEARGIPFHPGATADARFADREELRYSLRSLEYFAPWVRNIYLVTDDQVPAWLDTDHPRIRLVDHRDIFTDPSNLPTFNSNAIISSLHHIEGLSEHYLFMNDDFFLGRWITPDRFFTPSGHARVSPANNRRP
;
A
#
# COMPACT_ATOMS: atom_id res chain seq x y z
N MET A 1 43.95 -63.63 -8.84
CA MET A 1 42.66 -63.15 -8.31
C MET A 1 42.83 -61.72 -7.82
N ALA A 2 41.88 -60.83 -8.18
CA ALA A 2 41.54 -59.51 -7.59
C ALA A 2 42.69 -58.51 -7.32
N ARG A 3 42.86 -57.45 -8.13
CA ARG A 3 42.19 -56.12 -8.10
C ARG A 3 42.38 -55.32 -6.79
N SER A 4 43.17 -54.25 -6.89
CA SER A 4 43.07 -52.96 -6.16
C SER A 4 44.23 -52.06 -6.65
N PHE A 5 44.14 -51.46 -7.84
CA PHE A 5 43.65 -50.10 -8.16
C PHE A 5 44.13 -48.99 -7.21
N LEU A 6 44.79 -47.97 -7.81
CA LEU A 6 45.28 -46.68 -7.27
C LEU A 6 46.69 -46.62 -6.62
N LYS A 7 47.73 -46.67 -7.47
CA LYS A 7 48.97 -45.87 -7.32
C LYS A 7 49.48 -45.42 -8.69
N ARG A 8 49.35 -44.12 -8.97
CA ARG A 8 50.01 -43.31 -10.02
C ARG A 8 49.33 -41.93 -9.93
N VAL A 9 49.94 -40.76 -9.72
CA VAL A 9 51.30 -40.25 -9.89
C VAL A 9 51.40 -39.02 -8.98
N LEU A 10 52.44 -38.93 -8.15
CA LEU A 10 52.88 -37.67 -7.55
C LEU A 10 53.52 -36.82 -8.65
N LYS A 11 52.94 -35.66 -8.96
CA LYS A 11 53.56 -34.60 -9.77
C LYS A 11 53.48 -33.29 -8.99
N GLN A 12 54.63 -32.64 -8.89
CA GLN A 12 54.90 -31.38 -8.19
C GLN A 12 53.91 -30.27 -8.59
N ALA A 13 53.51 -29.47 -7.60
CA ALA A 13 52.57 -28.36 -7.75
C ALA A 13 53.12 -27.28 -8.69
N LYS A 14 52.26 -26.83 -9.62
CA LYS A 14 52.48 -25.60 -10.41
C LYS A 14 52.24 -24.38 -9.51
N PRO A 15 52.97 -23.26 -9.71
CA PRO A 15 52.68 -22.01 -9.03
C PRO A 15 51.27 -21.52 -9.39
N GLN A 16 50.55 -21.08 -8.37
CA GLN A 16 49.19 -20.57 -8.45
C GLN A 16 49.18 -19.25 -9.23
N PRO A 17 48.27 -19.04 -10.20
CA PRO A 17 48.12 -17.72 -10.82
C PRO A 17 47.68 -16.71 -9.76
N ALA A 18 48.18 -15.47 -9.87
CA ALA A 18 47.80 -14.37 -9.01
C ALA A 18 46.27 -14.27 -8.94
N ALA A 19 45.74 -14.05 -7.73
CA ALA A 19 44.32 -13.80 -7.54
C ALA A 19 43.89 -12.64 -8.45
N PRO A 20 42.73 -12.75 -9.15
CA PRO A 20 42.17 -11.61 -9.84
C PRO A 20 42.04 -10.45 -8.83
N PRO A 21 42.17 -9.19 -9.28
CA PRO A 21 41.90 -8.05 -8.42
C PRO A 21 40.54 -8.26 -7.77
N VAL A 22 40.48 -8.08 -6.46
CA VAL A 22 39.21 -8.02 -5.72
C VAL A 22 38.42 -6.91 -6.39
N GLU A 23 37.34 -7.27 -7.10
CA GLU A 23 36.35 -6.30 -7.53
C GLU A 23 35.99 -5.48 -6.29
N GLU A 24 36.17 -4.17 -6.35
CA GLU A 24 35.61 -3.28 -5.35
C GLU A 24 34.14 -3.68 -5.17
N PRO A 25 33.64 -3.80 -3.93
CA PRO A 25 32.23 -4.07 -3.73
C PRO A 25 31.45 -3.05 -4.55
N PRO A 26 30.41 -3.47 -5.32
CA PRO A 26 29.63 -2.54 -6.11
C PRO A 26 29.21 -1.40 -5.19
N ALA A 27 29.38 -0.16 -5.66
CA ALA A 27 28.95 1.03 -4.93
C ALA A 27 27.55 0.77 -4.37
N GLU A 28 27.35 1.02 -3.08
CA GLU A 28 26.05 0.77 -2.46
C GLU A 28 24.97 1.52 -3.27
N PRO A 29 23.87 0.84 -3.63
CA PRO A 29 22.85 1.44 -4.46
C PRO A 29 22.35 2.73 -3.85
N VAL A 30 22.15 3.77 -4.67
CA VAL A 30 21.69 5.07 -4.18
C VAL A 30 20.33 4.88 -3.50
N THR A 31 20.29 5.07 -2.18
CA THR A 31 19.08 5.02 -1.35
C THR A 31 18.98 6.31 -0.54
N ARG A 32 17.75 6.75 -0.29
CA ARG A 32 17.47 7.95 0.50
C ARG A 32 16.72 7.58 1.78
N GLU A 33 17.14 8.11 2.92
CA GLU A 33 16.32 7.99 4.12
C GLU A 33 15.01 8.77 3.96
N THR A 34 13.91 8.21 4.44
CA THR A 34 12.60 8.86 4.40
C THR A 34 11.76 8.58 5.63
N THR A 35 10.88 9.52 5.95
CA THR A 35 9.76 9.35 6.89
C THR A 35 8.40 9.41 6.20
N LEU A 36 8.40 9.50 4.86
CA LEU A 36 7.19 9.60 4.06
C LEU A 36 6.37 8.30 4.09
N LEU A 37 5.05 8.47 4.10
CA LEU A 37 4.08 7.41 3.87
C LEU A 37 4.14 6.93 2.41
N PRO A 38 3.71 5.69 2.13
CA PRO A 38 3.67 5.16 0.76
C PRO A 38 2.92 6.04 -0.24
N VAL A 39 1.78 6.62 0.17
CA VAL A 39 0.99 7.54 -0.67
C VAL A 39 1.74 8.84 -0.97
N GLU A 40 2.55 9.33 -0.04
CA GLU A 40 3.39 10.52 -0.25
C GLU A 40 4.56 10.21 -1.18
N ILE A 41 5.13 9.00 -1.12
CA ILE A 41 6.15 8.53 -2.05
C ILE A 41 5.58 8.39 -3.47
N LEU A 42 4.34 7.93 -3.61
CA LEU A 42 3.63 7.91 -4.89
C LEU A 42 3.47 9.31 -5.48
N ALA A 43 3.00 10.26 -4.66
CA ALA A 43 2.84 11.65 -5.04
C ALA A 43 4.18 12.32 -5.40
N ASP A 44 5.24 12.07 -4.63
CA ASP A 44 6.60 12.58 -4.89
C ASP A 44 7.15 12.07 -6.22
N ASN A 45 7.01 10.77 -6.49
CA ASN A 45 7.43 10.19 -7.76
C ASN A 45 6.65 10.77 -8.95
N LEU A 46 5.32 10.89 -8.86
CA LEU A 46 4.51 11.49 -9.91
C LEU A 46 4.93 12.95 -10.16
N ARG A 47 5.03 13.75 -9.09
CA ARG A 47 5.39 15.17 -9.17
C ARG A 47 6.78 15.37 -9.79
N THR A 48 7.76 14.59 -9.36
CA THR A 48 9.13 14.70 -9.85
C THR A 48 9.24 14.27 -11.32
N VAL A 49 8.61 13.15 -11.71
CA VAL A 49 8.63 12.68 -13.10
C VAL A 49 7.91 13.65 -14.03
N THR A 50 6.72 14.12 -13.67
CA THR A 50 5.98 15.12 -14.48
C THR A 50 6.72 16.45 -14.58
N ALA A 51 7.42 16.89 -13.53
CA ALA A 51 8.27 18.08 -13.57
C ALA A 51 9.46 17.90 -14.53
N ALA A 52 10.10 16.72 -14.54
CA ALA A 52 11.17 16.41 -15.50
C ALA A 52 10.67 16.41 -16.95
N LEU A 53 9.47 15.86 -17.21
CA LEU A 53 8.83 15.90 -18.53
C LEU A 53 8.51 17.35 -18.96
N ALA A 54 7.94 18.14 -18.06
CA ALA A 54 7.58 19.53 -18.33
C ALA A 54 8.81 20.42 -18.60
N ALA A 55 9.93 20.17 -17.92
CA ALA A 55 11.19 20.87 -18.16
C ALA A 55 11.71 20.69 -19.59
N GLU A 56 11.40 19.54 -20.21
CA GLU A 56 11.72 19.24 -21.61
C GLU A 56 10.57 19.58 -22.56
N GLY A 57 9.51 20.23 -22.05
CA GLY A 57 8.32 20.69 -22.76
C GLY A 57 7.40 19.57 -23.26
N VAL A 58 7.46 18.39 -22.64
CA VAL A 58 6.60 17.25 -22.96
C VAL A 58 5.29 17.39 -22.19
N ALA A 59 4.17 17.44 -22.93
CA ALA A 59 2.85 17.43 -22.32
C ALA A 59 2.57 16.04 -21.74
N SER A 60 2.06 15.98 -20.51
CA SER A 60 1.70 14.73 -19.85
C SER A 60 0.33 14.84 -19.19
N TRP A 61 -0.35 13.70 -19.05
CA TRP A 61 -1.65 13.59 -18.40
C TRP A 61 -1.68 12.37 -17.48
N LEU A 62 -2.44 12.45 -16.39
CA LEU A 62 -2.66 11.35 -15.47
C LEU A 62 -3.59 10.30 -16.10
N VAL A 63 -3.25 9.03 -15.89
CA VAL A 63 -4.04 7.85 -16.28
C VAL A 63 -4.57 7.09 -15.05
N SER A 64 -3.86 7.14 -13.93
CA SER A 64 -4.25 6.47 -12.67
C SER A 64 -5.47 7.10 -12.00
N ASP A 65 -6.27 6.26 -11.34
CA ASP A 65 -7.31 6.68 -10.39
C ASP A 65 -6.79 6.72 -8.94
N GLU A 66 -7.59 7.22 -8.01
CA GLU A 66 -7.22 7.40 -6.59
C GLU A 66 -6.93 6.10 -5.82
N THR A 67 -7.31 4.93 -6.37
CA THR A 67 -7.06 3.64 -5.74
C THR A 67 -5.76 2.98 -6.21
N ALA A 68 -5.15 3.54 -7.28
CA ALA A 68 -3.99 2.98 -7.93
C ALA A 68 -2.74 3.01 -7.03
N ILE A 69 -2.01 1.90 -7.04
CA ILE A 69 -0.75 1.72 -6.29
C ILE A 69 0.48 2.28 -7.00
N ARG A 70 0.27 3.03 -8.10
CA ARG A 70 1.29 3.62 -8.97
C ARG A 70 0.70 4.86 -9.62
N GLY A 71 1.51 5.92 -9.72
CA GLY A 71 1.18 7.01 -10.62
C GLY A 71 1.42 6.55 -12.06
N VAL A 72 0.50 6.79 -12.97
CA VAL A 72 0.66 6.49 -14.39
C VAL A 72 0.37 7.77 -15.15
N VAL A 73 1.31 8.18 -15.99
CA VAL A 73 1.15 9.34 -16.88
C VAL A 73 1.32 8.92 -18.32
N GLY A 74 0.47 9.44 -19.20
CA GLY A 74 0.62 9.32 -20.64
C GLY A 74 1.37 10.52 -21.21
N ILE A 75 2.19 10.26 -22.23
CA ILE A 75 2.75 11.26 -23.15
C ILE A 75 2.51 10.80 -24.58
N MET A 76 2.61 11.70 -25.56
CA MET A 76 2.56 11.29 -26.97
C MET A 76 3.87 10.60 -27.37
N ALA A 77 3.76 9.53 -28.15
CA ALA A 77 4.89 8.73 -28.63
C ALA A 77 5.85 9.54 -29.51
N ASP A 78 5.36 10.61 -30.16
CA ASP A 78 6.17 11.56 -30.94
C ASP A 78 7.14 12.36 -30.07
N ASP A 79 6.87 12.50 -28.75
CA ASP A 79 7.76 13.15 -27.80
C ASP A 79 8.81 12.18 -27.22
N ARG A 80 8.92 10.93 -27.72
CA ARG A 80 9.84 9.91 -27.18
C ARG A 80 11.28 10.39 -27.07
N ASP A 81 11.82 11.07 -28.07
CA ASP A 81 13.22 11.52 -28.04
C ASP A 81 13.46 12.57 -26.94
N ARG A 82 12.42 13.31 -26.55
CA ARG A 82 12.46 14.30 -25.46
C ARG A 82 12.41 13.65 -24.08
N LEU A 83 12.10 12.35 -23.98
CA LEU A 83 12.28 11.60 -22.74
C LEU A 83 13.75 11.45 -22.36
N VAL A 84 14.67 11.39 -23.32
CA VAL A 84 16.10 11.18 -23.04
C VAL A 84 16.67 12.23 -22.08
N PRO A 85 16.54 13.55 -22.34
CA PRO A 85 16.99 14.57 -21.39
C PRO A 85 16.19 14.57 -20.08
N ALA A 86 14.88 14.26 -20.10
CA ALA A 86 14.09 14.15 -18.87
C ALA A 86 14.57 13.01 -17.96
N LEU A 87 14.87 11.84 -18.54
CA LEU A 87 15.45 10.69 -17.84
C LEU A 87 16.86 10.99 -17.34
N ALA A 88 17.66 11.78 -18.06
CA ALA A 88 18.98 12.19 -17.60
C ALA A 88 18.90 12.99 -16.29
N ARG A 89 17.95 13.93 -16.19
CA ARG A 89 17.69 14.65 -14.93
C ARG A 89 17.30 13.71 -13.79
N LEU A 90 16.38 12.78 -14.06
CA LEU A 90 15.97 11.79 -13.07
C LEU A 90 17.14 10.90 -12.63
N ALA A 91 18.04 10.54 -13.56
CA ALA A 91 19.24 9.77 -13.25
C ALA A 91 20.17 10.51 -12.28
N GLU A 92 20.39 11.83 -12.50
CA GLU A 92 21.14 12.69 -11.57
C GLU A 92 20.49 12.74 -10.18
N GLU A 93 19.16 12.61 -10.11
CA GLU A 93 18.42 12.56 -8.86
C GLU A 93 18.36 11.16 -8.21
N GLY A 94 19.04 10.17 -8.76
CA GLY A 94 19.14 8.81 -8.22
C GLY A 94 17.91 7.93 -8.51
N TYR A 95 17.21 8.19 -9.61
CA TYR A 95 16.11 7.33 -10.04
C TYR A 95 16.58 5.96 -10.52
N TRP A 96 15.68 5.00 -10.32
CA TRP A 96 15.77 3.64 -10.80
C TRP A 96 14.71 3.40 -11.88
N VAL A 97 14.99 2.42 -12.74
CA VAL A 97 14.05 1.91 -13.73
C VAL A 97 13.82 0.42 -13.53
N ARG A 98 12.59 -0.03 -13.77
CA ARG A 98 12.26 -1.46 -13.87
C ARG A 98 12.11 -1.85 -15.33
N LEU A 99 12.89 -2.83 -15.78
CA LEU A 99 12.87 -3.25 -17.19
C LEU A 99 11.69 -4.19 -17.50
N PRO A 100 11.15 -4.14 -18.73
CA PRO A 100 10.10 -5.06 -19.20
C PRO A 100 10.57 -6.52 -19.23
N ASN A 101 9.61 -7.47 -19.20
CA ASN A 101 9.81 -8.89 -19.52
C ASN A 101 10.80 -9.69 -18.65
N LYS A 102 10.98 -9.28 -17.40
CA LYS A 102 11.80 -9.98 -16.41
C LYS A 102 11.11 -9.91 -15.05
N VAL A 103 11.19 -10.98 -14.25
CA VAL A 103 10.43 -11.14 -13.00
C VAL A 103 10.72 -10.03 -11.97
N ARG A 104 11.87 -9.33 -12.05
CA ARG A 104 12.13 -7.92 -11.62
C ARG A 104 13.62 -7.56 -11.71
N PRO A 105 14.13 -6.96 -12.80
CA PRO A 105 15.44 -6.33 -12.85
C PRO A 105 15.22 -4.83 -12.63
N GLU A 106 15.49 -4.40 -11.41
CA GLU A 106 15.54 -3.00 -11.06
C GLU A 106 17.00 -2.57 -11.13
N ALA A 107 17.28 -1.49 -11.85
CA ALA A 107 18.62 -0.94 -12.00
C ALA A 107 18.59 0.59 -11.95
N GLU A 108 19.71 1.20 -11.55
CA GLU A 108 19.87 2.64 -11.52
C GLU A 108 19.76 3.19 -12.94
N LEU A 109 18.97 4.25 -13.11
CA LEU A 109 18.73 4.84 -14.42
C LEU A 109 20.04 5.34 -15.06
N ALA A 110 20.98 5.82 -14.24
CA ALA A 110 22.30 6.28 -14.66
C ALA A 110 23.19 5.18 -15.30
N THR A 111 22.83 3.90 -15.17
CA THR A 111 23.61 2.79 -15.71
C THR A 111 23.24 2.41 -17.15
N PHE A 112 22.21 3.05 -17.72
CA PHE A 112 21.70 2.74 -19.06
C PHE A 112 22.11 3.79 -20.10
N ASP A 113 22.24 3.34 -21.35
CA ASP A 113 22.06 4.23 -22.49
C ASP A 113 20.57 4.62 -22.55
N LEU A 114 20.28 5.88 -22.24
CA LEU A 114 18.92 6.39 -22.17
C LEU A 114 18.22 6.44 -23.53
N ALA A 115 18.98 6.61 -24.63
CA ALA A 115 18.42 6.58 -25.98
C ALA A 115 18.00 5.16 -26.36
N GLU A 116 18.74 4.13 -25.94
CA GLU A 116 18.32 2.74 -26.10
C GLU A 116 17.11 2.44 -25.18
N LEU A 117 17.15 2.87 -23.92
CA LEU A 117 16.14 2.57 -22.91
C LEU A 117 14.72 2.98 -23.34
N VAL A 118 14.55 4.18 -23.91
CA VAL A 118 13.24 4.68 -24.38
C VAL A 118 12.67 3.91 -25.58
N THR A 119 13.45 3.01 -26.18
CA THR A 119 13.00 2.14 -27.27
C THR A 119 12.59 0.74 -26.81
N LEU A 120 13.01 0.32 -25.60
CA LEU A 120 12.82 -1.05 -25.12
C LEU A 120 11.35 -1.38 -24.77
N SER A 121 10.58 -0.37 -24.38
CA SER A 121 9.20 -0.53 -23.90
C SER A 121 8.39 0.73 -24.17
N PRO A 122 7.09 0.61 -24.51
CA PRO A 122 6.18 1.75 -24.53
C PRO A 122 5.74 2.19 -23.13
N VAL A 123 6.19 1.51 -22.07
CA VAL A 123 5.95 1.88 -20.67
C VAL A 123 7.27 1.85 -19.91
N LEU A 124 7.63 2.99 -19.31
CA LEU A 124 8.80 3.13 -18.44
C LEU A 124 8.35 3.22 -16.99
N VAL A 125 8.91 2.38 -16.12
CA VAL A 125 8.56 2.35 -14.69
C VAL A 125 9.71 2.97 -13.89
N LEU A 126 9.48 4.17 -13.37
CA LEU A 126 10.48 5.02 -12.73
C LEU A 126 10.18 5.17 -11.24
N PHE A 127 11.20 5.07 -10.39
CA PHE A 127 11.04 5.20 -8.95
C PHE A 127 12.36 5.54 -8.25
N ARG A 128 12.27 6.07 -7.04
CA ARG A 128 13.41 6.12 -6.10
C ARG A 128 13.35 4.99 -5.09
N ARG A 129 14.51 4.64 -4.54
CA ARG A 129 14.61 3.72 -3.40
C ARG A 129 14.76 4.50 -2.11
N TYR A 130 14.01 4.09 -1.10
CA TYR A 130 14.06 4.71 0.21
C TYR A 130 14.31 3.69 1.31
N THR A 131 15.10 4.09 2.30
CA THR A 131 15.26 3.39 3.57
C THR A 131 14.50 4.14 4.65
N VAL A 132 14.00 3.42 5.66
CA VAL A 132 13.35 4.03 6.82
C VAL A 132 14.32 4.00 8.00
N PRO A 133 14.63 5.14 8.64
CA PRO A 133 15.53 5.19 9.79
C PRO A 133 15.13 4.18 10.89
N GLY A 134 16.11 3.43 11.40
CA GLY A 134 15.87 2.43 12.44
C GLY A 134 15.12 1.17 11.98
N SER A 135 14.97 0.96 10.67
CA SER A 135 14.30 -0.20 10.08
C SER A 135 15.14 -0.87 9.00
N THR A 136 14.88 -2.15 8.73
CA THR A 136 15.39 -2.87 7.55
C THR A 136 14.49 -2.71 6.33
N LEU A 137 13.42 -1.89 6.43
CA LEU A 137 12.48 -1.65 5.36
C LEU A 137 13.15 -0.88 4.22
N LEU A 138 13.11 -1.48 3.03
CA LEU A 138 13.55 -0.88 1.79
C LEU A 138 12.34 -0.71 0.87
N ILE A 139 11.97 0.53 0.63
CA ILE A 139 10.92 0.93 -0.29
C ILE A 139 11.52 0.98 -1.69
N ARG A 140 10.89 0.27 -2.64
CA ARG A 140 11.35 0.11 -4.03
C ARG A 140 10.26 0.54 -5.01
N GLY A 141 10.34 0.06 -6.24
CA GLY A 141 9.41 0.40 -7.32
C GLY A 141 8.01 -0.19 -7.16
N ASP A 142 7.58 -0.62 -5.97
CA ASP A 142 6.16 -0.89 -5.74
C ASP A 142 5.37 0.43 -5.77
N TYR A 143 5.98 1.54 -5.34
CA TYR A 143 5.43 2.90 -5.39
C TYR A 143 6.10 3.73 -6.47
N SER A 144 5.83 3.39 -7.73
CA SER A 144 6.47 3.99 -8.91
C SER A 144 5.60 5.03 -9.61
N CYS A 145 6.23 5.84 -10.44
CA CYS A 145 5.57 6.56 -11.52
C CYS A 145 5.86 5.85 -12.85
N GLU A 146 4.83 5.54 -13.62
CA GLU A 146 4.95 4.95 -14.95
C GLU A 146 4.71 6.02 -16.02
N VAL A 147 5.54 6.03 -17.06
CA VAL A 147 5.39 6.88 -18.24
C VAL A 147 4.98 5.99 -19.41
N GLU A 148 3.78 6.22 -19.95
CA GLU A 148 3.22 5.51 -21.08
C GLU A 148 3.36 6.33 -22.37
N LEU A 149 3.84 5.68 -23.44
CA LEU A 149 3.85 6.25 -24.79
C LEU A 149 2.54 5.93 -25.49
N TRP A 150 1.71 6.96 -25.68
CA TRP A 150 0.43 6.89 -26.37
C TRP A 150 0.58 7.35 -27.82
N GLU A 151 -0.12 6.70 -28.75
CA GLU A 151 -0.01 7.00 -30.19
C GLU A 151 -1.25 7.72 -30.70
N GLN A 152 -1.07 8.64 -31.64
CA GLN A 152 -2.17 9.16 -32.44
C GLN A 152 -2.33 8.33 -33.72
N ARG A 153 -3.55 7.84 -33.99
CA ARG A 153 -3.85 7.05 -35.18
C ARG A 153 -5.16 7.51 -35.80
N THR A 154 -5.21 7.52 -37.13
CA THR A 154 -6.46 7.69 -37.88
C THR A 154 -6.99 6.30 -38.26
N ILE A 155 -8.13 5.91 -37.70
CA ILE A 155 -8.79 4.62 -37.96
C ILE A 155 -10.14 4.93 -38.61
N ASP A 156 -10.38 4.38 -39.81
CA ASP A 156 -11.60 4.63 -40.61
C ASP A 156 -11.93 6.12 -40.82
N GLY A 157 -10.88 6.95 -40.96
CA GLY A 157 -11.02 8.40 -41.15
C GLY A 157 -11.29 9.20 -39.86
N VAL A 158 -11.20 8.57 -38.70
CA VAL A 158 -11.38 9.21 -37.39
C VAL A 158 -10.07 9.19 -36.61
N ASP A 159 -9.66 10.37 -36.12
CA ASP A 159 -8.48 10.49 -35.27
C ASP A 159 -8.77 9.96 -33.86
N GLN A 160 -7.86 9.12 -33.38
CA GLN A 160 -7.95 8.42 -32.11
C GLN A 160 -6.61 8.45 -31.39
N VAL A 161 -6.68 8.40 -30.08
CA VAL A 161 -5.53 8.37 -29.17
C VAL A 161 -5.47 6.99 -28.53
N VAL A 162 -4.37 6.29 -28.74
CA VAL A 162 -4.23 4.85 -28.45
C VAL A 162 -3.19 4.65 -27.34
N ALA A 163 -3.65 4.13 -26.20
CA ALA A 163 -2.80 3.74 -25.09
C ALA A 163 -1.97 2.49 -25.41
N PRO A 164 -0.80 2.31 -24.77
CA PRO A 164 0.01 1.11 -24.99
C PRO A 164 -0.62 -0.16 -24.41
N ARG A 165 -1.55 -0.03 -23.45
CA ARG A 165 -2.29 -1.11 -22.79
C ARG A 165 -3.71 -0.67 -22.43
N GLU A 166 -4.55 -1.62 -22.04
CA GLU A 166 -5.89 -1.31 -21.53
C GLU A 166 -5.78 -0.44 -20.27
N ASN A 167 -6.66 0.55 -20.18
CA ASN A 167 -6.89 1.39 -19.01
C ASN A 167 -8.36 1.24 -18.58
N ARG A 168 -8.77 1.94 -17.51
CA ARG A 168 -10.11 1.81 -16.95
C ARG A 168 -11.27 2.18 -17.89
N ALA A 169 -11.01 3.00 -18.91
CA ALA A 169 -12.00 3.37 -19.92
C ALA A 169 -11.90 2.47 -21.16
N ALA A 170 -10.82 2.62 -21.93
CA ALA A 170 -10.53 1.83 -23.12
C ALA A 170 -9.11 2.09 -23.59
N LYS A 171 -8.47 1.08 -24.21
CA LYS A 171 -7.17 1.27 -24.89
C LYS A 171 -7.20 2.35 -25.98
N THR A 172 -8.31 2.51 -26.70
CA THR A 172 -8.43 3.47 -27.79
C THR A 172 -9.51 4.50 -27.47
N LEU A 173 -9.14 5.78 -27.47
CA LEU A 173 -10.03 6.89 -27.13
C LEU A 173 -10.26 7.77 -28.36
N SER A 174 -11.50 8.23 -28.53
CA SER A 174 -11.80 9.29 -29.49
C SER A 174 -11.22 10.62 -29.03
N ALA A 175 -11.06 11.58 -29.94
CA ALA A 175 -10.65 12.95 -29.58
C ALA A 175 -11.56 13.58 -28.52
N GLU A 176 -12.87 13.31 -28.55
CA GLU A 176 -13.82 13.80 -27.54
C GLU A 176 -13.58 13.16 -26.17
N ALA A 177 -13.39 11.84 -26.12
CA ALA A 177 -13.13 11.12 -24.87
C ALA A 177 -11.76 11.51 -24.27
N PHE A 178 -10.79 11.85 -25.12
CA PHE A 178 -9.46 12.32 -24.74
C PHE A 178 -9.40 13.81 -24.34
N THR A 179 -10.52 14.51 -24.20
CA THR A 179 -10.53 15.90 -23.75
C THR A 179 -9.89 16.01 -22.37
N LEU A 180 -8.75 16.71 -22.27
CA LEU A 180 -8.03 16.88 -21.01
C LEU A 180 -8.74 17.88 -20.10
N VAL A 181 -8.93 17.50 -18.85
CA VAL A 181 -9.52 18.33 -17.79
C VAL A 181 -8.62 18.34 -16.56
N PRO A 182 -8.62 19.41 -15.74
CA PRO A 182 -7.87 19.44 -14.48
C PRO A 182 -8.32 18.35 -13.52
N THR A 183 -7.37 17.82 -12.74
CA THR A 183 -7.62 16.86 -11.68
C THR A 183 -6.53 16.96 -10.61
N THR A 184 -6.77 16.36 -9.44
CA THR A 184 -5.79 16.22 -8.37
C THR A 184 -5.66 14.74 -8.02
N TRP A 185 -4.43 14.23 -7.88
CA TRP A 185 -4.18 12.85 -7.46
C TRP A 185 -3.20 12.83 -6.29
N HIS A 186 -3.68 12.41 -5.13
CA HIS A 186 -2.92 12.44 -3.87
C HIS A 186 -2.20 13.79 -3.62
N GLY A 187 -2.90 14.91 -3.89
CA GLY A 187 -2.36 16.27 -3.73
C GLY A 187 -1.41 16.74 -4.84
N VAL A 188 -1.29 15.99 -5.94
CA VAL A 188 -0.58 16.41 -7.15
C VAL A 188 -1.59 16.93 -8.16
N GLU A 189 -1.47 18.21 -8.52
CA GLU A 189 -2.26 18.82 -9.61
C GLU A 189 -1.81 18.27 -10.96
N ALA A 190 -2.78 17.88 -11.79
CA ALA A 190 -2.54 17.31 -13.11
C ALA A 190 -3.69 17.61 -14.07
N VAL A 191 -3.57 17.12 -15.30
CA VAL A 191 -4.69 17.00 -16.24
C VAL A 191 -4.90 15.53 -16.58
N THR A 192 -6.11 15.14 -16.94
CA THR A 192 -6.45 13.77 -17.32
C THR A 192 -7.53 13.77 -18.40
N PRO A 193 -7.59 12.76 -19.29
CA PRO A 193 -8.75 12.55 -20.15
C PRO A 193 -10.05 12.47 -19.34
N ARG A 194 -11.04 13.29 -19.69
CA ARG A 194 -12.35 13.37 -18.99
C ARG A 194 -12.97 12.00 -18.75
N ILE A 195 -12.89 11.10 -19.74
CA ILE A 195 -13.46 9.75 -19.65
C ILE A 195 -12.86 8.91 -18.52
N LEU A 196 -11.64 9.20 -18.07
CA LEU A 196 -10.99 8.50 -16.95
C LEU A 196 -11.50 8.96 -15.58
N LEU A 197 -12.26 10.06 -15.53
CA LEU A 197 -12.95 10.53 -14.32
C LEU A 197 -14.40 10.02 -14.23
N ASP A 198 -14.93 9.46 -15.32
CA ASP A 198 -16.29 8.92 -15.33
C ASP A 198 -16.37 7.68 -14.43
N ARG A 199 -17.54 7.52 -13.80
CA ARG A 199 -17.82 6.36 -12.96
C ARG A 199 -17.93 5.11 -13.83
N MET A 200 -17.10 4.11 -13.54
CA MET A 200 -17.10 2.81 -14.20
C MET A 200 -17.95 1.79 -13.45
N LEU A 201 -18.33 0.71 -14.14
CA LEU A 201 -19.14 -0.37 -13.57
C LEU A 201 -18.44 -1.07 -12.38
N ASP A 202 -17.12 -1.08 -12.39
CA ASP A 202 -16.30 -1.74 -11.37
C ASP A 202 -15.92 -0.82 -10.20
N ASP A 203 -16.39 0.44 -10.19
CA ASP A 203 -16.03 1.40 -9.16
C ASP A 203 -16.76 1.16 -7.84
N ILE A 204 -15.98 1.17 -6.75
CA ILE A 204 -16.52 1.27 -5.40
C ILE A 204 -16.79 2.73 -5.07
N ALA A 205 -18.04 3.15 -5.24
CA ALA A 205 -18.46 4.55 -5.15
C ALA A 205 -19.16 4.92 -3.82
N PHE A 206 -18.93 4.13 -2.77
CA PHE A 206 -19.49 4.37 -1.43
C PHE A 206 -18.37 4.45 -0.39
N PRO A 207 -18.56 5.24 0.68
CA PRO A 207 -17.55 5.38 1.73
C PRO A 207 -17.39 4.07 2.50
N ILE A 208 -16.16 3.76 2.91
CA ILE A 208 -15.87 2.61 3.76
C ILE A 208 -15.13 3.09 5.01
N ASP A 209 -15.67 2.72 6.17
CA ASP A 209 -15.03 2.95 7.46
C ASP A 209 -14.36 1.68 7.99
N VAL A 210 -13.51 1.82 9.01
CA VAL A 210 -12.93 0.70 9.74
C VAL A 210 -13.30 0.81 11.22
N VAL A 211 -13.66 -0.30 11.83
CA VAL A 211 -13.98 -0.40 13.26
C VAL A 211 -12.99 -1.35 13.92
N TYR A 212 -12.25 -0.82 14.88
CA TYR A 212 -11.38 -1.57 15.79
C TYR A 212 -12.05 -1.78 17.12
N THR A 213 -11.75 -2.92 17.76
CA THR A 213 -12.02 -3.13 19.17
C THR A 213 -10.71 -3.27 19.91
N TRP A 214 -10.55 -2.57 21.03
CA TRP A 214 -9.34 -2.65 21.83
C TRP A 214 -9.64 -2.45 23.32
N VAL A 215 -8.84 -3.10 24.17
CA VAL A 215 -8.84 -2.89 25.62
C VAL A 215 -7.40 -2.92 26.14
N ASP A 216 -7.08 -2.05 27.09
CA ASP A 216 -5.87 -2.16 27.90
C ASP A 216 -6.09 -3.24 28.97
N GLY A 217 -5.46 -4.40 28.76
CA GLY A 217 -5.52 -5.51 29.72
C GLY A 217 -4.71 -5.26 31.01
N ALA A 218 -3.82 -4.26 31.04
CA ALA A 218 -3.05 -3.89 32.22
C ALA A 218 -3.83 -2.95 33.16
N ASP A 219 -4.87 -2.28 32.66
CA ASP A 219 -5.73 -1.38 33.42
C ASP A 219 -6.32 -2.10 34.66
N PRO A 220 -5.98 -1.67 35.89
CA PRO A 220 -6.45 -2.30 37.11
C PRO A 220 -7.96 -2.13 37.31
N GLU A 221 -8.56 -1.01 36.89
CA GLU A 221 -10.00 -0.78 37.04
C GLU A 221 -10.79 -1.68 36.10
N TRP A 222 -10.35 -1.78 34.84
CA TRP A 222 -10.93 -2.71 33.87
C TRP A 222 -10.85 -4.17 34.34
N ARG A 223 -9.67 -4.61 34.81
CA ARG A 223 -9.47 -5.97 35.34
C ARG A 223 -10.42 -6.25 36.51
N LEU A 224 -10.55 -5.30 37.43
CA LEU A 224 -11.46 -5.41 38.57
C LEU A 224 -12.92 -5.56 38.13
N ARG A 225 -13.38 -4.72 37.19
CA ARG A 225 -14.76 -4.81 36.64
C ARG A 225 -15.00 -6.15 35.95
N ARG A 226 -14.02 -6.64 35.17
CA ARG A 226 -14.11 -7.92 34.46
C ARG A 226 -14.17 -9.12 35.40
N GLU A 227 -13.31 -9.17 36.40
CA GLU A 227 -13.28 -10.26 37.37
C GLU A 227 -14.56 -10.30 38.20
N ARG A 228 -15.06 -9.13 38.61
CA ARG A 228 -16.35 -9.02 39.31
C ARG A 228 -17.49 -9.56 38.46
N ALA A 229 -17.61 -9.13 37.20
CA ALA A 229 -18.65 -9.62 36.30
C ALA A 229 -18.53 -11.14 36.05
N ALA A 230 -17.31 -11.67 35.94
CA ALA A 230 -17.07 -13.11 35.79
C ALA A 230 -17.44 -13.91 37.06
N ALA A 231 -17.20 -13.35 38.25
CA ALA A 231 -17.59 -13.97 39.51
C ALA A 231 -19.11 -13.99 39.69
N GLU A 232 -19.78 -12.88 39.39
CA GLU A 232 -21.25 -12.74 39.40
C GLU A 232 -21.90 -13.73 38.41
N ALA A 233 -21.40 -13.82 37.17
CA ALA A 233 -21.90 -14.77 36.18
C ALA A 233 -21.72 -16.25 36.57
N ARG A 234 -20.72 -16.56 37.41
CA ARG A 234 -20.46 -17.91 37.94
C ARG A 234 -21.17 -18.18 39.28
N GLY A 235 -21.78 -17.17 39.90
CA GLY A 235 -22.38 -17.26 41.24
C GLY A 235 -21.35 -17.50 42.36
N ILE A 236 -20.10 -17.06 42.18
CA ILE A 236 -19.00 -17.27 43.14
C ILE A 236 -18.66 -15.92 43.82
N PRO A 237 -18.31 -15.90 45.13
CA PRO A 237 -17.84 -14.69 45.78
C PRO A 237 -16.62 -14.10 45.08
N PHE A 238 -16.66 -12.79 44.82
CA PHE A 238 -15.52 -12.05 44.29
C PHE A 238 -14.45 -11.86 45.39
N HIS A 239 -13.21 -12.27 45.11
CA HIS A 239 -12.07 -12.10 46.00
C HIS A 239 -10.98 -11.25 45.33
N PRO A 240 -10.80 -9.97 45.74
CA PRO A 240 -9.76 -9.10 45.20
C PRO A 240 -8.39 -9.56 45.72
N GLY A 241 -7.68 -10.40 44.95
CA GLY A 241 -6.35 -10.91 45.35
C GLY A 241 -5.88 -12.22 44.69
N ALA A 242 -6.68 -12.83 43.80
CA ALA A 242 -6.32 -14.07 43.11
C ALA A 242 -5.67 -13.84 41.73
N THR A 243 -4.90 -12.76 41.57
CA THR A 243 -4.34 -12.34 40.28
C THR A 243 -3.04 -13.05 39.93
N ALA A 244 -3.01 -13.74 38.80
CA ALA A 244 -1.78 -14.16 38.13
C ALA A 244 -1.40 -13.10 37.08
N ASP A 245 -0.33 -12.34 37.34
CA ASP A 245 0.11 -11.15 36.59
C ASP A 245 0.58 -11.37 35.14
N ALA A 246 0.59 -12.60 34.62
CA ALA A 246 1.46 -12.95 33.49
C ALA A 246 0.82 -12.95 32.07
N ARG A 247 -0.39 -12.41 31.85
CA ARG A 247 -1.11 -12.62 30.56
C ARG A 247 -1.60 -11.40 29.78
N PHE A 248 -1.33 -10.16 30.23
CA PHE A 248 -1.91 -8.95 29.61
C PHE A 248 -0.87 -7.92 29.16
N ALA A 249 0.24 -8.37 28.58
CA ALA A 249 1.24 -7.45 28.02
C ALA A 249 0.72 -6.89 26.68
N ASP A 250 0.39 -5.60 26.67
CA ASP A 250 0.25 -4.79 25.45
C ASP A 250 1.60 -4.77 24.71
N ARG A 251 1.63 -5.21 23.45
CA ARG A 251 2.83 -5.17 22.59
C ARG A 251 2.71 -4.09 21.53
N GLU A 252 1.90 -3.08 21.79
CA GLU A 252 1.58 -1.99 20.88
C GLU A 252 0.91 -2.48 19.57
N GLU A 253 0.24 -3.65 19.58
CA GLU A 253 -0.35 -4.26 18.38
C GLU A 253 -1.27 -3.27 17.65
N LEU A 254 -2.17 -2.60 18.40
CA LEU A 254 -3.08 -1.59 17.85
C LEU A 254 -2.32 -0.47 17.11
N ARG A 255 -1.22 0.02 17.70
CA ARG A 255 -0.42 1.10 17.11
C ARG A 255 0.16 0.70 15.76
N TYR A 256 0.70 -0.52 15.68
CA TYR A 256 1.23 -1.05 14.45
C TYR A 256 0.13 -1.41 13.43
N SER A 257 -1.05 -1.83 13.91
CA SER A 257 -2.20 -2.13 13.05
C SER A 257 -2.73 -0.87 12.37
N LEU A 258 -2.95 0.22 13.12
CA LEU A 258 -3.37 1.51 12.59
C LEU A 258 -2.36 2.07 11.58
N ARG A 259 -1.07 1.95 11.86
CA ARG A 259 -0.01 2.31 10.90
C ARG A 259 -0.09 1.49 9.62
N SER A 260 -0.32 0.17 9.73
CA SER A 260 -0.50 -0.68 8.55
C SER A 260 -1.72 -0.26 7.73
N LEU A 261 -2.80 0.16 8.39
CA LEU A 261 -4.00 0.66 7.73
C LEU A 261 -3.70 1.93 6.92
N GLU A 262 -3.01 2.89 7.52
CA GLU A 262 -2.60 4.12 6.84
C GLU A 262 -1.65 3.87 5.66
N TYR A 263 -0.74 2.90 5.79
CA TYR A 263 0.20 2.54 4.72
C TYR A 263 -0.46 1.86 3.51
N PHE A 264 -1.51 1.08 3.75
CA PHE A 264 -1.97 0.09 2.79
C PHE A 264 -3.46 0.20 2.39
N ALA A 265 -4.24 1.05 3.06
CA ALA A 265 -5.64 1.29 2.73
C ALA A 265 -6.01 2.78 2.92
N PRO A 266 -5.35 3.72 2.22
CA PRO A 266 -5.57 5.15 2.42
C PRO A 266 -6.97 5.63 2.00
N TRP A 267 -7.74 4.80 1.29
CA TRP A 267 -9.13 5.03 0.90
C TRP A 267 -10.13 4.93 2.06
N VAL A 268 -9.70 4.44 3.24
CA VAL A 268 -10.56 4.38 4.43
C VAL A 268 -10.97 5.80 4.84
N ARG A 269 -12.29 6.00 4.99
CA ARG A 269 -12.88 7.29 5.34
C ARG A 269 -12.64 7.65 6.81
N ASN A 270 -13.12 6.82 7.74
CA ASN A 270 -12.93 6.99 9.17
C ASN A 270 -12.50 5.69 9.86
N ILE A 271 -11.86 5.85 11.01
CA ILE A 271 -11.43 4.81 11.92
C ILE A 271 -12.19 5.00 13.23
N TYR A 272 -13.01 4.03 13.61
CA TYR A 272 -13.68 3.97 14.91
C TYR A 272 -12.91 3.03 15.82
N LEU A 273 -12.46 3.52 16.96
CA LEU A 273 -11.82 2.72 17.98
C LEU A 273 -12.81 2.51 19.12
N VAL A 274 -13.37 1.31 19.21
CA VAL A 274 -14.31 0.91 20.24
C VAL A 274 -13.56 0.39 21.46
N THR A 275 -13.76 1.03 22.61
CA THR A 275 -13.08 0.70 23.87
C THR A 275 -14.06 0.64 25.06
N ASP A 276 -13.55 0.19 26.20
CA ASP A 276 -14.30 0.11 27.46
C ASP A 276 -13.90 1.23 28.44
N ASP A 277 -14.20 2.48 28.08
CA ASP A 277 -13.82 3.70 28.82
C ASP A 277 -12.31 3.93 28.88
N GLN A 278 -11.59 3.52 27.83
CA GLN A 278 -10.14 3.57 27.75
C GLN A 278 -9.65 4.38 26.55
N VAL A 279 -8.53 5.07 26.73
CA VAL A 279 -7.84 5.83 25.68
C VAL A 279 -6.39 5.38 25.60
N PRO A 280 -5.89 4.85 24.46
CA PRO A 280 -4.48 4.55 24.32
C PRO A 280 -3.64 5.83 24.49
N ALA A 281 -2.65 5.82 25.38
CA ALA A 281 -1.90 7.03 25.76
C ALA A 281 -1.15 7.71 24.60
N TRP A 282 -0.87 6.97 23.53
CA TRP A 282 -0.18 7.46 22.33
C TRP A 282 -1.12 7.94 21.23
N LEU A 283 -2.44 7.75 21.39
CA LEU A 283 -3.43 8.05 20.36
C LEU A 283 -3.74 9.55 20.33
N ASP A 284 -3.61 10.15 19.15
CA ASP A 284 -4.12 11.49 18.89
C ASP A 284 -5.64 11.44 18.66
N THR A 285 -6.40 11.83 19.68
CA THR A 285 -7.86 11.83 19.63
C THR A 285 -8.45 13.04 18.88
N ASP A 286 -7.63 14.05 18.56
CA ASP A 286 -8.05 15.22 17.79
C ASP A 286 -7.95 14.97 16.27
N HIS A 287 -7.38 13.83 15.85
CA HIS A 287 -7.23 13.50 14.43
C HIS A 287 -8.60 13.34 13.74
N PRO A 288 -8.89 14.06 12.64
CA PRO A 288 -10.24 14.19 12.10
C PRO A 288 -10.87 12.90 11.57
N ARG A 289 -10.05 11.88 11.27
CA ARG A 289 -10.51 10.55 10.82
C ARG A 289 -10.65 9.53 11.96
N ILE A 290 -10.20 9.83 13.18
CA ILE A 290 -10.24 8.87 14.30
C ILE A 290 -11.38 9.26 15.23
N ARG A 291 -12.21 8.29 15.60
CA ARG A 291 -13.30 8.46 16.56
C ARG A 291 -13.19 7.40 17.63
N LEU A 292 -13.02 7.83 18.88
CA LEU A 292 -13.12 6.94 20.02
C LEU A 292 -14.60 6.73 20.33
N VAL A 293 -15.00 5.48 20.54
CA VAL A 293 -16.39 5.10 20.85
C VAL A 293 -16.39 4.20 22.06
N ASP A 294 -17.25 4.48 23.02
CA ASP A 294 -17.38 3.64 24.21
C ASP A 294 -18.38 2.50 23.96
N HIS A 295 -18.21 1.36 24.65
CA HIS A 295 -19.24 0.32 24.68
C HIS A 295 -20.63 0.86 25.04
N ARG A 296 -20.74 1.83 25.96
CA ARG A 296 -22.00 2.47 26.35
C ARG A 296 -22.73 3.13 25.17
N ASP A 297 -22.01 3.56 24.13
CA ASP A 297 -22.59 4.27 22.99
C ASP A 297 -23.21 3.31 21.95
N ILE A 298 -22.83 2.03 21.97
CA ILE A 298 -23.27 1.03 20.98
C ILE A 298 -24.29 0.02 21.52
N PHE A 299 -24.46 -0.08 22.84
CA PHE A 299 -25.47 -0.95 23.44
C PHE A 299 -26.78 -0.21 23.67
N THR A 300 -27.85 -0.68 23.04
CA THR A 300 -29.20 -0.07 23.14
C THR A 300 -29.88 -0.29 24.48
N ASP A 301 -29.54 -1.37 25.18
CA ASP A 301 -29.99 -1.65 26.54
C ASP A 301 -28.79 -1.61 27.51
N PRO A 302 -28.67 -0.56 28.34
CA PRO A 302 -27.57 -0.40 29.29
C PRO A 302 -27.46 -1.53 30.33
N SER A 303 -28.51 -2.32 30.55
CA SER A 303 -28.47 -3.45 31.50
C SER A 303 -27.59 -4.60 31.02
N ASN A 304 -27.22 -4.62 29.73
CA ASN A 304 -26.25 -5.56 29.17
C ASN A 304 -24.79 -5.18 29.47
N LEU A 305 -24.56 -4.03 30.12
CA LEU A 305 -23.22 -3.57 30.49
C LEU A 305 -22.95 -3.75 32.00
N PRO A 306 -21.68 -3.95 32.40
CA PRO A 306 -20.51 -4.12 31.54
C PRO A 306 -20.49 -5.50 30.87
N THR A 307 -20.07 -5.55 29.61
CA THR A 307 -19.84 -6.81 28.89
C THR A 307 -18.39 -6.92 28.46
N PHE A 308 -17.83 -8.11 28.63
CA PHE A 308 -16.47 -8.46 28.21
C PHE A 308 -16.49 -9.54 27.12
N ASN A 309 -17.67 -9.80 26.55
CA ASN A 309 -17.87 -10.76 25.48
C ASN A 309 -17.71 -10.06 24.14
N SER A 310 -16.61 -10.36 23.44
CA SER A 310 -16.31 -9.77 22.13
C SER A 310 -17.42 -9.99 21.10
N ASN A 311 -18.11 -11.14 21.11
CA ASN A 311 -19.21 -11.38 20.17
C ASN A 311 -20.39 -10.42 20.40
N ALA A 312 -20.69 -10.08 21.66
CA ALA A 312 -21.75 -9.13 21.98
C ALA A 312 -21.37 -7.71 21.52
N ILE A 313 -20.11 -7.32 21.74
CA ILE A 313 -19.57 -6.03 21.29
C ILE A 313 -19.61 -5.95 19.76
N ILE A 314 -19.05 -6.95 19.06
CA ILE A 314 -19.01 -7.02 17.60
C ILE A 314 -20.41 -6.97 16.99
N SER A 315 -21.38 -7.67 17.60
CA SER A 315 -22.77 -7.66 17.12
C SER A 315 -23.45 -6.29 17.25
N SER A 316 -22.91 -5.38 18.05
CA SER A 316 -23.48 -4.06 18.33
C SER A 316 -22.79 -2.92 17.57
N LEU A 317 -21.69 -3.17 16.85
CA LEU A 317 -20.89 -2.13 16.17
C LEU A 317 -21.68 -1.32 15.14
N HIS A 318 -22.71 -1.89 14.54
CA HIS A 318 -23.56 -1.20 13.58
C HIS A 318 -24.40 -0.06 14.18
N HIS A 319 -24.45 0.07 15.51
CA HIS A 319 -25.11 1.19 16.20
C HIS A 319 -24.21 2.44 16.33
N ILE A 320 -22.93 2.37 15.95
CA ILE A 320 -22.01 3.52 16.02
C ILE A 320 -22.57 4.68 15.19
N GLU A 321 -22.74 5.84 15.82
CA GLU A 321 -23.23 7.04 15.14
C GLU A 321 -22.26 7.49 14.03
N GLY A 322 -22.81 7.73 12.84
CA GLY A 322 -22.04 8.18 11.67
C GLY A 322 -21.26 7.08 10.94
N LEU A 323 -21.30 5.83 11.43
CA LEU A 323 -20.69 4.68 10.75
C LEU A 323 -21.31 4.50 9.36
N SER A 324 -20.47 4.24 8.36
CA SER A 324 -20.93 3.90 7.02
C SER A 324 -21.66 2.56 7.01
N GLU A 325 -22.68 2.43 6.16
CA GLU A 325 -23.32 1.14 5.83
C GLU A 325 -22.30 0.07 5.40
N HIS A 326 -21.16 0.50 4.85
CA HIS A 326 -20.04 -0.37 4.48
C HIS A 326 -18.87 -0.10 5.42
N TYR A 327 -18.52 -1.07 6.26
CA TYR A 327 -17.36 -0.96 7.12
C TYR A 327 -16.61 -2.28 7.22
N LEU A 328 -15.33 -2.21 7.58
CA LEU A 328 -14.51 -3.36 7.92
C LEU A 328 -14.36 -3.44 9.43
N PHE A 329 -14.64 -4.61 10.00
CA PHE A 329 -14.23 -4.92 11.36
C PHE A 329 -12.82 -5.50 11.36
N MET A 330 -11.95 -4.95 12.21
CA MET A 330 -10.57 -5.39 12.38
C MET A 330 -10.27 -5.54 13.87
N ASN A 331 -9.69 -6.66 14.27
CA ASN A 331 -9.05 -6.74 15.59
C ASN A 331 -7.79 -5.86 15.61
N ASP A 332 -7.35 -5.48 16.80
CA ASP A 332 -6.14 -4.71 17.04
C ASP A 332 -4.84 -5.43 16.66
N ASP A 333 -4.86 -6.77 16.58
CA ASP A 333 -3.75 -7.64 16.17
C ASP A 333 -3.75 -7.99 14.67
N PHE A 334 -4.59 -7.35 13.85
CA PHE A 334 -4.61 -7.54 12.41
C PHE A 334 -3.71 -6.54 11.69
N PHE A 335 -2.90 -7.00 10.74
CA PHE A 335 -1.98 -6.13 9.98
C PHE A 335 -2.16 -6.29 8.48
N LEU A 336 -2.21 -5.17 7.78
CA LEU A 336 -2.05 -5.16 6.32
C LEU A 336 -0.57 -5.27 5.98
N GLY A 337 -0.23 -6.14 5.02
CA GLY A 337 1.16 -6.35 4.58
C GLY A 337 1.47 -5.81 3.18
N ARG A 338 0.46 -5.29 2.48
CA ARG A 338 0.57 -4.70 1.15
C ARG A 338 -0.66 -3.84 0.90
N TRP A 339 -0.52 -2.91 -0.05
CA TRP A 339 -1.64 -2.10 -0.50
C TRP A 339 -2.80 -2.95 -0.98
N ILE A 340 -4.00 -2.56 -0.54
CA ILE A 340 -5.26 -3.19 -0.87
C ILE A 340 -6.24 -2.14 -1.36
N THR A 341 -7.16 -2.54 -2.23
CA THR A 341 -8.18 -1.69 -2.81
C THR A 341 -9.57 -2.09 -2.29
N PRO A 342 -10.56 -1.18 -2.30
CA PRO A 342 -11.92 -1.46 -1.81
C PRO A 342 -12.58 -2.70 -2.42
N ASP A 343 -12.34 -2.98 -3.71
CA ASP A 343 -12.89 -4.13 -4.45
C ASP A 343 -12.41 -5.48 -3.90
N ARG A 344 -11.40 -5.49 -3.02
CA ARG A 344 -11.02 -6.68 -2.26
C ARG A 344 -12.12 -7.12 -1.30
N PHE A 345 -12.90 -6.18 -0.77
CA PHE A 345 -13.89 -6.42 0.28
C PHE A 345 -15.33 -6.27 -0.19
N PHE A 346 -15.59 -5.46 -1.23
CA PHE A 346 -16.93 -5.21 -1.71
C PHE A 346 -17.05 -5.38 -3.22
N THR A 347 -18.25 -5.68 -3.68
CA THR A 347 -18.63 -5.53 -5.09
C THR A 347 -19.06 -4.08 -5.36
N PRO A 348 -19.04 -3.62 -6.62
CA PRO A 348 -19.56 -2.30 -7.00
C PRO A 348 -21.04 -2.09 -6.64
N SER A 349 -21.80 -3.18 -6.54
CA SER A 349 -23.20 -3.18 -6.09
C SER A 349 -23.38 -3.09 -4.56
N GLY A 350 -22.30 -3.03 -3.77
CA GLY A 350 -22.34 -2.90 -2.31
C GLY A 350 -22.35 -4.22 -1.53
N HIS A 351 -22.25 -5.37 -2.19
CA HIS A 351 -22.21 -6.65 -1.48
C HIS A 351 -20.80 -6.93 -0.95
N ALA A 352 -20.71 -7.40 0.29
CA ALA A 352 -19.46 -7.89 0.85
C ALA A 352 -18.96 -9.14 0.10
N ARG A 353 -17.68 -9.14 -0.28
CA ARG A 353 -16.98 -10.31 -0.79
C ARG A 353 -16.56 -11.17 0.38
N VAL A 354 -17.15 -12.35 0.45
CA VAL A 354 -16.83 -13.34 1.48
C VAL A 354 -15.81 -14.31 0.91
N SER A 355 -14.67 -14.45 1.57
CA SER A 355 -13.76 -15.57 1.36
C SER A 355 -14.07 -16.63 2.41
N PRO A 356 -14.91 -17.63 2.13
CA PRO A 356 -15.13 -18.71 3.09
C PRO A 356 -13.79 -19.40 3.32
N ALA A 357 -13.34 -19.43 4.58
CA ALA A 357 -12.26 -20.35 4.92
C ALA A 357 -12.76 -21.76 4.66
N ASN A 358 -12.00 -22.58 3.91
CA ASN A 358 -12.30 -24.02 3.73
C ASN A 358 -12.22 -24.82 5.04
N ASN A 359 -12.02 -24.16 6.18
CA ASN A 359 -12.15 -24.74 7.50
C ASN A 359 -13.62 -25.02 7.77
N ARG A 360 -14.09 -26.20 7.34
CA ARG A 360 -15.16 -26.91 8.06
C ARG A 360 -14.74 -26.93 9.54
N ARG A 361 -15.34 -26.08 10.36
CA ARG A 361 -15.29 -26.28 11.81
C ARG A 361 -16.05 -27.59 12.08
N PRO A 362 -15.42 -28.61 12.69
CA PRO A 362 -16.06 -29.90 12.93
C PRO A 362 -17.26 -29.80 13.86
#